data_AF-A0A4S5AXQ0-F1
#
_entry.id   AF-A0A4S5AXQ0-F1
#
_cell.length_a   1.000
_cell.length_b   1.000
_cell.length_c   1.000
_cell.angle_alpha   90.00
_cell.angle_beta   90.00
_cell.angle_gamma   90.00
#
_symmetry.space_group_name_H-M   'P 1'
#
loop_
_entity.id
_entity.type
_entity.pdbx_description
1 polymer ?
#
loop_
_entity_poly.entity_id
_entity_poly.type
_entity_poly.pdbx_seq_one_letter_code
_entity_poly.pdbx_strand_id
1 'polypeptide(L)' 'MNVVAWIASGLLAAMFLVAGSMKLLKSKEEIVSDHEWAESFPVGLIKFVGVAEISGAAGLILPGVLG' A
#
# COMPACT_ATOMS: atom_id res chain seq x y z
N MET A 1 14.93 -3.69 20.57
CA MET A 1 14.01 -2.75 19.89
C MET A 1 14.82 -1.57 19.36
N ASN A 2 15.07 -1.50 18.04
CA ASN A 2 15.72 -0.31 17.47
C ASN A 2 14.63 0.73 17.18
N VAL A 3 14.61 1.82 17.95
CA VAL A 3 13.59 2.89 17.83
C VAL A 3 13.58 3.47 16.42
N VAL A 4 14.75 3.61 15.79
CA VAL A 4 14.86 4.11 14.41
C VAL A 4 14.15 3.19 13.43
N ALA A 5 14.35 1.87 13.56
CA ALA A 5 13.69 0.89 12.70
C ALA A 5 12.17 0.92 12.88
N TRP A 6 11.68 1.10 14.10
CA TRP A 6 10.24 1.20 14.36
C TRP A 6 9.58 2.43 13.78
N ILE A 7 10.24 3.58 13.89
CA ILE A 7 9.75 4.82 13.28
C ILE A 7 9.70 4.65 11.76
N ALA A 8 10.76 4.09 11.17
CA ALA A 8 10.82 3.81 9.75
C ALA A 8 9.72 2.84 9.30
N SER A 9 9.54 1.72 10.00
CA SER A 9 8.48 0.73 9.69
C SER A 9 7.08 1.32 9.87
N GLY A 10 6.85 2.10 10.92
CA GLY A 10 5.58 2.80 11.16
C GLY A 10 5.23 3.75 10.01
N LEU A 11 6.19 4.54 9.57
CA LEU A 11 6.01 5.47 8.46
C LEU A 11 5.76 4.73 7.14
N LEU A 12 6.56 3.72 6.82
CA LEU A 12 6.38 2.92 5.60
C LEU A 12 5.03 2.20 5.59
N ALA A 13 4.62 1.62 6.72
CA ALA A 13 3.33 0.96 6.84
C ALA A 13 2.17 1.94 6.60
N ALA A 14 2.26 3.15 7.16
CA ALA A 14 1.27 4.20 6.91
C ALA A 14 1.20 4.58 5.42
N MET A 15 2.36 4.74 4.76
CA MET A 15 2.41 5.04 3.32
C MET A 15 1.79 3.92 2.49
N PHE A 16 2.10 2.66 2.81
CA PHE A 16 1.56 1.49 2.13
C PHE A 16 0.05 1.35 2.35
N LEU A 17 -0.45 1.64 3.55
CA LEU A 17 -1.89 1.66 3.82
C LEU A 17 -2.61 2.70 2.98
N VAL A 18 -2.08 3.93 2.89
CA VAL A 18 -2.67 4.99 2.07
C VAL A 18 -2.65 4.59 0.59
N ALA A 19 -1.50 4.15 0.08
CA ALA A 19 -1.35 3.75 -1.33
C ALA A 19 -2.27 2.57 -1.70
N GLY A 20 -2.29 1.53 -0.88
CA GLY A 20 -3.13 0.35 -1.08
C GLY A 20 -4.61 0.68 -1.00
N SER A 21 -5.02 1.49 -0.02
CA SER A 21 -6.42 1.92 0.11
C SER A 21 -6.87 2.74 -1.09
N MET A 22 -6.03 3.64 -1.62
CA MET A 22 -6.36 4.41 -2.82
C MET A 22 -6.57 3.48 -4.02
N LYS A 23 -5.67 2.50 -4.24
CA LYS A 23 -5.83 1.54 -5.35
C LYS A 23 -7.07 0.66 -5.19
N LEU A 24 -7.46 0.32 -3.97
CA LEU A 24 -8.64 -0.51 -3.69
C LEU A 24 -9.96 0.27 -3.76
N LEU A 25 -9.99 1.52 -3.29
CA LEU A 25 -11.21 2.32 -3.17
C LEU A 25 -11.53 3.16 -4.41
N LYS A 26 -10.52 3.70 -5.10
CA LYS A 26 -10.74 4.50 -6.31
C LYS A 26 -11.11 3.64 -7.52
N SER A 27 -11.89 4.21 -8.43
CA SER A 27 -12.20 3.63 -9.74
C SER A 27 -10.98 3.68 -10.66
N LYS A 28 -10.95 2.87 -11.73
CA LYS A 28 -9.80 2.87 -12.67
C LYS A 28 -9.62 4.26 -13.28
N GLU A 29 -10.73 4.88 -13.65
CA GLU A 29 -10.80 6.18 -14.31
C GLU A 29 -10.20 7.28 -13.42
N GLU A 30 -10.51 7.25 -12.13
CA GLU A 30 -9.94 8.18 -11.14
C GLU A 30 -8.43 7.97 -10.99
N ILE A 31 -7.96 6.72 -10.96
CA ILE A 31 -6.53 6.41 -10.87
C ILE A 31 -5.81 6.84 -12.16
N VAL A 32 -6.39 6.61 -13.34
CA VAL A 32 -5.81 7.00 -14.62
C VAL A 32 -5.72 8.53 -14.75
N SER A 33 -6.72 9.26 -14.24
CA SER A 33 -6.70 10.72 -14.22
C SER A 33 -5.55 11.29 -13.37
N ASP A 34 -5.21 10.63 -12.27
CA ASP A 34 -4.09 11.03 -11.39
C ASP A 34 -2.74 10.44 -11.89
N HIS A 35 -2.80 9.33 -12.63
CA HIS A 35 -1.67 8.47 -12.95
C HIS A 35 -1.86 7.73 -14.30
N GLU A 36 -1.37 8.32 -15.39
CA GLU A 36 -1.49 7.77 -16.76
C GLU A 36 -0.95 6.33 -16.90
N TRP A 37 0.04 5.93 -16.10
CA TRP A 37 0.58 4.56 -16.13
C TRP A 37 -0.49 3.48 -15.89
N ALA A 38 -1.55 3.81 -15.13
CA ALA A 38 -2.62 2.88 -14.79
C ALA A 38 -3.49 2.50 -15.99
N GLU A 39 -3.45 3.26 -17.08
CA GLU A 39 -4.24 2.96 -18.28
C GLU A 39 -3.78 1.63 -18.91
N SER A 40 -2.47 1.44 -18.95
CA SER A 40 -1.79 0.28 -19.56
C SER A 40 -1.98 -1.04 -18.80
N PHE A 41 -2.57 -1.00 -17.60
CA PHE A 41 -2.76 -2.19 -16.77
C PHE A 41 -4.25 -2.54 -16.58
N PRO A 42 -4.57 -3.85 -16.46
CA PRO A 42 -5.92 -4.27 -16.14
C PRO A 42 -6.27 -3.89 -14.69
N VAL A 43 -7.55 -3.54 -14.45
CA VAL A 43 -8.07 -3.16 -13.12
C VAL A 43 -7.75 -4.21 -12.07
N GLY A 44 -7.89 -5.50 -12.42
CA GLY A 44 -7.59 -6.61 -11.51
C GLY A 44 -6.16 -6.59 -11.00
N LEU A 45 -5.18 -6.23 -11.83
CA LEU A 45 -3.79 -6.12 -11.40
C LEU A 45 -3.58 -4.93 -10.47
N ILE A 46 -4.20 -3.78 -10.77
CA ILE A 46 -4.15 -2.59 -9.89
C ILE A 46 -4.73 -2.92 -8.50
N LYS A 47 -5.88 -3.61 -8.46
CA LYS A 47 -6.50 -4.05 -7.20
C LYS A 47 -5.63 -5.09 -6.47
N PHE A 48 -5.01 -6.02 -7.20
CA PHE A 48 -4.08 -6.98 -6.63
C PHE A 48 -2.88 -6.29 -5.96
N VAL A 49 -2.29 -5.29 -6.62
CA VAL A 49 -1.22 -4.47 -6.01
C VAL A 49 -1.74 -3.76 -4.76
N GLY A 50 -2.96 -3.21 -4.81
CA GLY A 50 -3.58 -2.59 -3.64
C GLY A 50 -3.68 -3.55 -2.45
N VAL A 51 -4.11 -4.79 -2.65
CA VAL A 51 -4.12 -5.82 -1.59
C VAL A 51 -2.71 -6.11 -1.09
N ALA A 52 -1.75 -6.27 -2.01
CA ALA A 52 -0.35 -6.56 -1.66
C ALA A 52 0.28 -5.43 -0.83
N GLU A 53 -0.05 -4.16 -1.09
CA GLU A 53 0.40 -3.02 -0.29
C GLU A 53 -0.17 -3.05 1.12
N ILE A 54 -1.46 -3.36 1.29
CA ILE A 54 -2.07 -3.53 2.62
C ILE A 54 -1.42 -4.70 3.37
N SER A 55 -1.19 -5.83 2.70
CA SER A 55 -0.47 -6.97 3.28
C SER A 55 0.97 -6.61 3.65
N GLY A 56 1.65 -5.80 2.84
CA GLY A 56 2.99 -5.30 3.12
C GLY A 56 3.02 -4.39 4.35
N ALA A 57 2.04 -3.49 4.49
CA ALA A 57 1.88 -2.67 5.69
C ALA A 57 1.67 -3.53 6.94
N ALA A 58 0.81 -4.54 6.85
CA ALA A 58 0.63 -5.50 7.93
C ALA A 58 1.94 -6.24 8.25
N GLY A 59 2.68 -6.70 7.25
CA GLY A 59 3.96 -7.39 7.40
C GLY A 59 5.07 -6.53 8.01
N LEU A 60 5.02 -5.21 7.86
CA LEU A 60 5.96 -4.28 8.49
C LEU A 60 5.71 -4.07 9.98
N ILE A 61 4.45 -4.14 10.42
CA ILE A 61 4.04 -3.85 11.80
C ILE A 61 3.90 -5.12 12.64
N LEU A 62 3.37 -6.20 12.06
CA LEU A 62 3.06 -7.44 12.77
C LEU A 62 4.26 -8.05 13.51
N PRO A 63 5.46 -8.19 12.92
CA PRO A 63 6.61 -8.76 13.64
C PRO A 63 6.98 -7.93 14.87
N GLY A 64 6.95 -6.60 14.76
CA GLY A 64 7.23 -5.73 15.89
C GLY A 64 6.18 -5.82 17.00
N VAL A 65 4.91 -5.98 16.65
CA VAL A 65 3.82 -6.09 17.64
C VAL A 65 3.76 -7.48 18.28
N LEU A 66 4.10 -8.53 17.53
CA LEU A 66 3.99 -9.92 17.95
C LEU A 66 5.27 -10.51 18.56
N GLY A 67 6.45 -9.89 18.36
CA GLY A 67 7.71 -10.28 19.01
C GLY A 67 8.93 -10.28 18.10
#